data_AF-A0A1X1XQE5-F1
#
_entry.id   AF-A0A1X1XQE5-F1
#
_cell.length_a   1.000
_cell.length_b   1.000
_cell.length_c   1.000
_cell.angle_alpha   90.00
_cell.angle_beta   90.00
_cell.angle_gamma   90.00
#
_symmetry.space_group_name_H-M   'P 1'
#
loop_
_entity.id
_entity.type
_entity.pdbx_description
1 polymer ?
#
loop_
_entity_poly.entity_id
_entity_poly.type
_entity_poly.pdbx_seq_one_letter_code
_entity_poly.pdbx_strand_id
1 'polypeptide(L)'
;MLVAVVVALIVVAAVSVSYWKRDHPAPKGSTSSSQDAPAAASPGTMDKDSRFLWLLSSEGIELSQSTDVAVNDAHRVCSRLERGESEEQVIDDIVAGSPDLTPDTAADFADIAREVFCPEV
;
A
#
# COMPACT_ATOMS: atom_id res chain seq x y z
N MET A 1 -10.91 -1.92 40.68
CA MET A 1 -9.98 -3.07 40.62
C MET A 1 -10.54 -4.17 39.72
N LEU A 2 -11.65 -4.83 40.07
CA LEU A 2 -12.29 -5.88 39.25
C LEU A 2 -12.62 -5.44 37.81
N VAL A 3 -13.22 -4.26 37.62
CA VAL A 3 -13.59 -3.74 36.29
C VAL A 3 -12.37 -3.53 35.39
N ALA A 4 -11.26 -3.02 35.94
CA ALA A 4 -10.03 -2.79 35.19
C ALA A 4 -9.36 -4.10 34.76
N VAL A 5 -9.41 -5.13 35.61
CA VAL A 5 -8.89 -6.48 35.29
C VAL A 5 -9.74 -7.12 34.18
N VAL A 6 -11.07 -6.98 34.22
CA VAL A 6 -11.96 -7.50 33.17
C VAL A 6 -11.69 -6.82 31.83
N VAL A 7 -11.51 -5.50 31.81
CA VAL A 7 -11.17 -4.76 30.58
C VAL A 7 -9.81 -5.21 30.03
N ALA A 8 -8.79 -5.34 30.88
CA ALA A 8 -7.47 -5.80 30.45
C ALA A 8 -7.54 -7.22 29.84
N LEU A 9 -8.30 -8.14 30.45
CA LEU A 9 -8.48 -9.49 29.92
C LEU A 9 -9.22 -9.50 28.57
N ILE A 10 -10.23 -8.65 28.40
CA ILE A 10 -10.97 -8.51 27.14
C ILE A 10 -10.05 -7.98 26.03
N VAL A 11 -9.23 -6.97 26.32
CA VAL A 11 -8.28 -6.39 25.36
C VAL A 11 -7.23 -7.43 24.93
N VAL A 12 -6.66 -8.18 25.88
CA VAL A 12 -5.69 -9.24 25.58
C VAL A 12 -6.32 -10.35 24.74
N ALA A 13 -7.55 -10.76 25.04
CA ALA A 13 -8.26 -11.78 24.27
C ALA A 13 -8.55 -11.29 22.83
N ALA A 14 -9.00 -10.04 22.67
CA ALA A 14 -9.30 -9.45 21.36
C ALA A 14 -8.05 -9.35 20.47
N VAL A 15 -6.91 -8.96 21.04
CA VAL A 15 -5.63 -8.88 20.35
C VAL A 15 -5.16 -10.29 19.96
N SER A 16 -5.25 -11.27 20.87
CA SER A 16 -4.82 -12.65 20.63
C SER A 16 -5.61 -13.33 19.50
N VAL A 17 -6.94 -13.13 19.47
CA VAL A 17 -7.80 -13.62 18.38
C VAL A 17 -7.46 -12.95 17.05
N SER A 18 -7.12 -11.66 17.08
CA SER A 18 -6.75 -10.89 15.91
C SER A 18 -5.39 -11.30 15.33
N TYR A 19 -4.43 -11.67 16.18
CA TYR A 19 -3.16 -12.27 15.76
C TYR A 19 -3.37 -13.65 15.14
N TRP A 20 -4.13 -14.55 15.79
CA TRP A 20 -4.44 -15.87 15.21
C TRP A 20 -5.14 -15.75 13.85
N LYS A 21 -6.08 -14.82 13.70
CA LYS A 21 -6.75 -14.55 12.43
C LYS A 21 -5.79 -14.15 11.30
N ARG A 22 -4.66 -13.51 11.64
CA ARG A 22 -3.59 -13.10 10.71
C ARG A 22 -2.57 -14.21 10.45
N ASP A 23 -2.28 -15.02 11.47
CA ASP A 23 -1.22 -16.02 11.43
C ASP A 23 -1.64 -17.39 10.90
N HIS A 24 -2.92 -17.65 10.57
CA HIS A 24 -3.33 -18.92 9.97
C HIS A 24 -2.64 -19.13 8.60
N PRO A 25 -1.63 -20.01 8.49
CA PRO A 25 -1.09 -20.42 7.20
C PRO A 25 -2.09 -21.41 6.62
N ALA A 26 -2.56 -21.15 5.40
CA ALA A 26 -3.50 -22.04 4.71
C ALA A 26 -2.97 -23.49 4.68
N PRO A 27 -3.75 -24.49 5.14
CA PRO A 27 -3.40 -25.88 4.90
C PRO A 27 -3.55 -26.17 3.41
N LYS A 28 -2.44 -26.45 2.72
CA LYS A 28 -2.46 -26.96 1.35
C LYS A 28 -3.06 -28.37 1.35
N GLY A 29 -4.26 -28.51 0.79
CA GLY A 29 -4.94 -29.79 0.66
C GLY A 29 -6.18 -29.76 -0.23
N SER A 30 -5.94 -29.90 -1.54
CA SER A 30 -6.74 -30.60 -2.55
C SER A 30 -8.13 -30.11 -3.01
N THR A 31 -8.16 -29.92 -4.33
CA THR A 31 -9.23 -30.19 -5.32
C THR A 31 -10.44 -29.27 -5.46
N SER A 32 -10.40 -28.55 -6.59
CA SER A 32 -11.47 -28.46 -7.60
C SER A 32 -12.72 -27.66 -7.28
N SER A 33 -12.71 -26.41 -7.74
CA SER A 33 -13.81 -25.89 -8.56
C SER A 33 -13.28 -24.71 -9.37
N SER A 34 -13.40 -24.83 -10.70
CA SER A 34 -13.32 -23.71 -11.61
C SER A 34 -14.19 -22.57 -11.09
N GLN A 35 -13.57 -21.43 -10.81
CA GLN A 35 -14.31 -20.19 -10.61
C GLN A 35 -13.60 -19.13 -11.43
N ASP A 36 -14.02 -19.08 -12.69
CA ASP A 36 -13.92 -17.92 -13.56
C ASP A 36 -14.75 -16.81 -12.88
N ALA A 37 -14.10 -16.06 -12.00
CA ALA A 37 -14.61 -14.83 -11.44
C ALA A 37 -13.50 -13.79 -11.63
N PRO A 38 -13.82 -12.55 -12.04
CA PRO A 38 -12.80 -11.52 -12.17
C PRO A 38 -12.13 -11.38 -10.80
N ALA A 39 -10.82 -11.63 -10.78
CA ALA A 39 -10.04 -11.68 -9.57
C ALA A 39 -10.10 -10.33 -8.86
N ALA A 40 -10.92 -10.22 -7.83
CA ALA A 40 -10.70 -9.24 -6.77
C ALA A 40 -9.41 -9.69 -6.05
N ALA A 41 -8.28 -9.11 -6.47
CA ALA A 41 -6.97 -9.39 -5.92
C ALA A 41 -7.03 -9.26 -4.38
N SER A 42 -6.77 -10.35 -3.68
CA SER A 42 -6.55 -10.30 -2.23
C SER A 42 -5.24 -9.55 -2.00
N PRO A 43 -5.14 -8.64 -1.00
CA PRO A 43 -3.97 -7.77 -0.83
C PRO A 43 -2.66 -8.54 -0.55
N GLY A 44 -2.74 -9.81 -0.13
CA GLY A 44 -1.57 -10.68 0.04
C GLY A 44 -1.02 -11.29 -1.26
N THR A 45 -1.70 -11.13 -2.40
CA THR A 45 -1.27 -11.63 -3.73
C THR A 45 -1.19 -10.52 -4.78
N MET A 46 -1.40 -9.27 -4.37
CA MET A 46 -1.37 -8.13 -5.26
C MET A 46 0.07 -7.80 -5.64
N ASP A 47 0.33 -7.62 -6.93
CA ASP A 47 1.62 -7.13 -7.39
C ASP A 47 1.85 -5.69 -6.86
N LYS A 48 3.11 -5.24 -6.88
CA LYS A 48 3.49 -3.94 -6.32
C LYS A 48 2.75 -2.79 -7.01
N ASP A 49 2.56 -2.85 -8.32
CA ASP A 49 1.91 -1.78 -9.09
C ASP A 49 0.44 -1.67 -8.72
N SER A 50 -0.25 -2.80 -8.66
CA SER A 50 -1.64 -2.88 -8.21
C SER A 50 -1.79 -2.42 -6.75
N ARG A 51 -0.82 -2.74 -5.87
CA ARG A 51 -0.82 -2.28 -4.46
C ARG A 51 -0.63 -0.77 -4.36
N PHE A 52 0.25 -0.21 -5.17
CA PHE A 52 0.49 1.23 -5.26
C PHE A 52 -0.78 1.98 -5.67
N LEU A 53 -1.43 1.56 -6.76
CA LEU A 53 -2.67 2.17 -7.23
C LEU A 53 -3.81 2.04 -6.21
N TRP A 54 -3.88 0.90 -5.51
CA TRP A 54 -4.86 0.72 -4.44
C TRP A 54 -4.63 1.68 -3.26
N LEU A 55 -3.39 1.88 -2.84
CA LEU A 55 -3.05 2.82 -1.76
C LEU A 55 -3.40 4.26 -2.14
N LEU A 56 -3.03 4.71 -3.35
CA LEU A 56 -3.41 6.03 -3.86
C LEU A 56 -4.94 6.25 -3.81
N SER A 57 -5.70 5.26 -4.31
CA SER A 57 -7.16 5.32 -4.28
C SER A 57 -7.72 5.33 -2.85
N SER A 58 -7.08 4.62 -1.92
CA SER A 58 -7.48 4.60 -0.51
C SER A 58 -7.26 5.93 0.20
N GLU A 59 -6.30 6.73 -0.26
CA GLU A 59 -6.03 8.09 0.22
C GLU A 59 -6.86 9.16 -0.51
N GLY A 60 -7.65 8.76 -1.51
CA GLY A 60 -8.46 9.69 -2.31
C GLY A 60 -7.64 10.48 -3.32
N ILE A 61 -6.44 9.98 -3.67
CA ILE A 61 -5.57 10.59 -4.68
C ILE A 61 -6.07 10.18 -6.07
N GLU A 62 -6.75 11.12 -6.71
CA GLU A 62 -7.25 10.95 -8.08
C GLU A 62 -6.20 11.44 -9.07
N LEU A 63 -5.72 10.53 -9.92
CA LEU A 63 -4.73 10.83 -10.95
C LEU A 63 -5.43 11.17 -12.27
N SER A 64 -5.17 12.36 -12.83
CA SER A 64 -5.64 12.73 -14.16
C SER A 64 -4.92 11.97 -15.29
N GLN A 65 -3.69 11.52 -15.01
CA GLN A 65 -2.85 10.77 -15.94
C GLN A 65 -3.22 9.28 -15.98
N SER A 66 -2.73 8.57 -17.00
CA SER A 66 -2.94 7.11 -17.05
C SER A 66 -2.21 6.41 -15.90
N THR A 67 -2.81 5.31 -15.44
CA THR A 67 -2.25 4.48 -14.36
C THR A 67 -0.84 3.98 -14.67
N ASP A 68 -0.55 3.63 -15.93
CA ASP A 68 0.79 3.21 -16.36
C ASP A 68 1.85 4.31 -16.20
N VAL A 69 1.50 5.57 -16.48
CA VAL A 69 2.42 6.71 -16.31
C VAL A 69 2.71 6.91 -14.83
N ALA A 70 1.66 6.91 -14.00
CA ALA A 70 1.80 7.04 -12.56
C ALA A 70 2.64 5.91 -11.93
N VAL A 71 2.42 4.65 -12.35
CA VAL A 71 3.24 3.52 -11.90
C VAL A 71 4.69 3.71 -12.32
N ASN A 72 4.96 4.03 -13.58
CA ASN A 72 6.31 4.26 -14.07
C ASN A 72 7.01 5.41 -13.31
N ASP A 73 6.30 6.49 -12.99
CA ASP A 73 6.84 7.60 -12.21
C ASP A 73 7.11 7.20 -10.76
N ALA A 74 6.26 6.38 -10.15
CA ALA A 74 6.49 5.80 -8.83
C ALA A 74 7.73 4.89 -8.79
N HIS A 75 7.99 4.10 -9.82
CA HIS A 75 9.25 3.34 -9.93
C HIS A 75 10.47 4.28 -10.01
N ARG A 76 10.33 5.41 -10.72
CA ARG A 76 11.40 6.41 -10.83
C ARG A 76 11.68 7.12 -9.51
N VAL A 77 10.67 7.36 -8.67
CA VAL A 77 10.87 7.89 -7.30
C VAL A 77 11.95 7.08 -6.59
N CYS A 78 11.84 5.75 -6.64
CA CYS A 78 12.81 4.86 -6.01
C CYS A 78 14.23 5.04 -6.55
N SER A 79 14.39 4.97 -7.86
CA SER A 79 15.69 5.14 -8.51
C SER A 79 16.31 6.52 -8.27
N ARG A 80 15.50 7.55 -8.00
CA ARG A 80 15.99 8.91 -7.71
C ARG A 80 16.47 9.03 -6.27
N LEU A 81 15.70 8.50 -5.32
CA LEU A 81 16.07 8.48 -3.91
C LEU A 81 17.32 7.61 -3.68
N GLU A 82 17.44 6.46 -4.33
CA GLU A 82 18.66 5.62 -4.29
C GLU A 82 19.90 6.35 -4.83
N ARG A 83 19.72 7.31 -5.75
CA ARG A 83 20.81 8.17 -6.26
C ARG A 83 21.12 9.36 -5.36
N GLY A 84 20.40 9.51 -4.25
CA GLY A 84 20.58 10.60 -3.28
C GLY A 84 19.92 11.91 -3.67
N GLU A 85 18.94 11.89 -4.57
CA GLU A 85 18.10 13.07 -4.81
C GLU A 85 17.23 13.36 -3.59
N SER A 86 16.95 14.65 -3.34
CA SER A 86 16.05 15.03 -2.24
C SER A 86 14.61 14.70 -2.59
N GLU A 87 13.83 14.34 -1.57
CA GLU A 87 12.39 14.11 -1.68
C GLU A 87 11.66 15.33 -2.26
N GLU A 88 12.05 16.53 -1.84
CA GLU A 88 11.51 17.80 -2.35
C GLU A 88 11.69 17.93 -3.88
N GLN A 89 12.84 17.54 -4.40
CA GLN A 89 13.10 17.55 -5.84
C GLN A 89 12.32 16.47 -6.59
N VAL A 90 12.03 15.35 -5.92
CA VAL A 90 11.15 14.31 -6.47
C VAL A 90 9.70 14.80 -6.54
N ILE A 91 9.22 15.47 -5.48
CA ILE A 91 7.88 16.05 -5.40
C ILE A 91 7.67 17.11 -6.48
N ASP A 92 8.62 18.05 -6.62
CA ASP A 92 8.54 19.11 -7.64
C ASP A 92 8.38 18.55 -9.06
N ASP A 93 9.11 17.47 -9.37
CA ASP A 93 9.01 16.84 -10.69
C ASP A 93 7.70 16.07 -10.88
N ILE A 94 7.14 15.46 -9.82
CA ILE A 94 5.81 14.82 -9.88
C ILE A 94 4.74 15.88 -10.18
N VAL A 95 4.78 17.02 -9.49
CA VAL A 95 3.86 18.14 -9.72
C VAL A 95 4.04 18.71 -11.13
N ALA A 96 5.28 18.82 -11.61
CA ALA A 96 5.56 19.30 -12.97
C ALA A 96 4.99 18.37 -14.06
N GLY A 97 5.00 17.06 -13.83
CA GLY A 97 4.39 16.07 -14.71
C GLY A 97 2.87 15.95 -14.56
N SER A 98 2.34 16.37 -13.41
CA SER A 98 0.94 16.18 -13.00
C SER A 98 0.35 17.51 -12.51
N PRO A 99 -0.01 18.43 -13.42
CA PRO A 99 -0.40 19.79 -13.05
C PRO A 99 -1.68 19.87 -12.20
N ASP A 100 -2.45 18.79 -12.14
CA ASP A 100 -3.64 18.66 -11.29
C ASP A 100 -3.32 18.19 -9.85
N LEU A 101 -2.10 17.73 -9.60
CA LEU A 101 -1.65 17.31 -8.25
C LEU A 101 -1.14 18.52 -7.47
N THR A 102 -1.55 18.59 -6.21
CA THR A 102 -0.97 19.55 -5.25
C THR A 102 0.37 19.02 -4.72
N PRO A 103 1.27 19.87 -4.22
CA PRO A 103 2.52 19.43 -3.60
C PRO A 103 2.30 18.44 -2.44
N ASP A 104 1.25 18.64 -1.64
CA ASP A 104 0.89 17.72 -0.55
C ASP A 104 0.53 16.33 -1.11
N THR A 105 -0.30 16.29 -2.15
CA THR A 105 -0.68 15.04 -2.83
C THR A 105 0.51 14.36 -3.51
N ALA A 106 1.45 15.15 -4.03
CA ALA A 106 2.67 14.63 -4.63
C ALA A 106 3.65 14.07 -3.58
N ALA A 107 3.65 14.61 -2.36
CA ALA A 107 4.37 14.04 -1.22
C ALA A 107 3.77 12.69 -0.82
N ASP A 108 2.46 12.60 -0.65
CA ASP A 108 1.76 11.33 -0.34
C ASP A 108 2.05 10.28 -1.43
N PHE A 109 1.98 10.69 -2.71
CA PHE A 109 2.35 9.83 -3.84
C PHE A 109 3.78 9.28 -3.71
N ALA A 110 4.75 10.15 -3.39
CA ALA A 110 6.15 9.76 -3.25
C ALA A 110 6.36 8.81 -2.06
N ASP A 111 5.67 9.04 -0.94
CA ASP A 111 5.74 8.18 0.23
C ASP A 111 5.13 6.80 0.00
N ILE A 112 3.96 6.71 -0.64
CA ILE A 112 3.40 5.42 -1.06
C ILE A 112 4.36 4.71 -2.02
N ALA A 113 4.91 5.44 -3.00
CA ALA A 113 5.87 4.87 -3.94
C ALA A 113 7.08 4.28 -3.22
N ARG A 114 7.61 4.97 -2.21
CA ARG A 114 8.70 4.49 -1.36
C ARG A 114 8.31 3.25 -0.58
N GLU A 115 7.18 3.26 0.12
CA GLU A 115 6.71 2.10 0.88
C GLU A 115 6.54 0.86 -0.03
N VAL A 116 6.07 1.09 -1.26
CA VAL A 116 5.73 0.00 -2.17
C VAL A 116 6.93 -0.54 -2.94
N PHE A 117 7.74 0.34 -3.49
CA PHE A 117 8.80 0.01 -4.43
C PHE A 117 10.20 0.04 -3.80
N CYS A 118 10.40 0.74 -2.68
CA CYS A 118 11.68 0.96 -2.02
C CYS A 118 11.76 0.36 -0.60
N PRO A 119 11.55 -0.95 -0.40
CA PRO A 119 11.56 -1.54 0.94
C PRO A 119 12.94 -1.49 1.64
N GLU A 120 14.02 -1.24 0.89
CA GLU A 120 15.41 -1.30 1.38
C GLU A 120 16.08 0.09 1.51
N VAL A 121 15.38 1.17 1.14
CA VAL A 121 15.91 2.54 1.07
C VAL A 121 15.53 3.31 2.32
#